data_AF-A0A940SNX1-F1
#
_entry.id   AF-A0A940SNX1-F1
#
_cell.length_a   1.000
_cell.length_b   1.000
_cell.length_c   1.000
_cell.angle_alpha   90.00
_cell.angle_beta   90.00
_cell.angle_gamma   90.00
#
_symmetry.space_group_name_H-M   'P 1'
#
loop_
_entity.id
_entity.type
_entity.pdbx_description
1 polymer ?
#
loop_
_entity_poly.entity_id
_entity_poly.type
_entity_poly.pdbx_seq_one_letter_code
_entity_poly.pdbx_strand_id
1 'polypeptide(L)'
;MEKHEKAIMGLLTAGLVADALKLVAALLVRSFPEIVLQLMHEEISYDGLHKTVTNPLLYLRPVLHFVIMLLLFFLLRSECKKPSALSGLFPVLVPVTAIVLSAAGTVISYFVSFYMNRINDVSVVAANNMLNTASSLLTLFIPSGMLFFILAAGAIWYRRKQMQE
;
A
#
# COMPACT_ATOMS: atom_id res chain seq x y z
N MET A 1 14.08 -29.25 0.54
CA MET A 1 13.95 -27.99 1.31
C MET A 1 14.13 -26.72 0.48
N GLU A 2 15.18 -26.60 -0.36
CA GLU A 2 15.44 -25.38 -1.14
C GLU A 2 14.32 -24.94 -2.10
N LYS A 3 13.58 -25.88 -2.71
CA LYS A 3 12.55 -25.56 -3.72
C LYS A 3 11.39 -24.73 -3.13
N HIS A 4 10.99 -25.01 -1.89
CA HIS A 4 9.93 -24.27 -1.20
C HIS A 4 10.40 -22.89 -0.72
N GLU A 5 11.65 -22.79 -0.27
CA GLU A 5 12.24 -21.51 0.12
C GLU A 5 12.37 -20.55 -1.07
N LYS A 6 12.79 -21.07 -2.23
CA LYS A 6 12.82 -20.32 -3.50
C LYS A 6 11.42 -19.86 -3.91
N ALA A 7 10.39 -20.69 -3.72
CA ALA A 7 9.00 -20.33 -4.02
C ALA A 7 8.45 -19.22 -3.09
N ILE A 8 8.70 -19.32 -1.78
CA ILE A 8 8.30 -18.30 -0.79
C ILE A 8 9.03 -16.98 -1.08
N MET A 9 10.33 -17.02 -1.38
CA MET A 9 11.07 -15.82 -1.77
C MET A 9 10.57 -15.22 -3.09
N GLY A 10 10.14 -16.06 -4.04
CA GLY A 10 9.48 -15.62 -5.26
C GLY A 10 8.20 -14.83 -4.97
N LEU A 11 7.34 -15.34 -4.07
CA LEU A 11 6.12 -14.65 -3.63
C LEU A 11 6.43 -13.32 -2.95
N LEU A 12 7.38 -13.29 -2.01
CA LEU A 12 7.78 -12.05 -1.31
C LEU A 12 8.31 -10.99 -2.29
N THR A 13 9.10 -11.42 -3.28
CA THR A 13 9.67 -10.51 -4.28
C THR A 13 8.58 -10.00 -5.23
N ALA A 14 7.68 -10.87 -5.68
CA ALA A 14 6.54 -10.49 -6.50
C ALA A 14 5.63 -9.49 -5.77
N GLY A 15 5.39 -9.70 -4.47
CA GLY A 15 4.65 -8.76 -3.62
C GLY A 15 5.32 -7.39 -3.55
N LEU A 16 6.63 -7.36 -3.29
CA LEU A 16 7.38 -6.11 -3.24
C LEU A 16 7.39 -5.36 -4.58
N VAL A 17 7.53 -6.08 -5.70
CA VAL A 17 7.48 -5.50 -7.05
C VAL A 17 6.10 -4.93 -7.34
N ALA A 18 5.02 -5.64 -7.00
CA ALA A 18 3.66 -5.16 -7.18
C ALA A 18 3.42 -3.85 -6.38
N ASP A 19 3.87 -3.77 -5.12
CA ASP A 19 3.72 -2.56 -4.32
C ASP A 19 4.65 -1.42 -4.77
N ALA A 20 5.83 -1.72 -5.34
CA ALA A 20 6.68 -0.73 -5.98
C ALA A 20 6.00 -0.11 -7.21
N LEU A 21 5.38 -0.94 -8.06
CA LEU A 21 4.60 -0.47 -9.20
C LEU A 21 3.40 0.38 -8.77
N LYS A 22 2.71 -0.01 -7.68
CA LYS A 22 1.65 0.81 -7.08
C LYS A 22 2.15 2.15 -6.57
N LEU A 23 3.32 2.19 -5.92
CA LEU A 23 3.93 3.43 -5.48
C LEU A 23 4.20 4.34 -6.68
N VAL A 24 4.84 3.83 -7.73
CA VAL A 24 5.12 4.60 -8.95
C VAL A 24 3.83 5.13 -9.58
N ALA A 25 2.81 4.28 -9.74
CA ALA A 25 1.50 4.72 -10.26
C ALA A 25 0.86 5.80 -9.36
N ALA A 26 0.88 5.61 -8.04
CA ALA A 26 0.34 6.56 -7.08
C ALA A 26 1.09 7.90 -7.04
N LEU A 27 2.39 7.91 -7.32
CA LEU A 27 3.22 9.11 -7.47
C LEU A 27 2.96 9.80 -8.81
N LEU A 28 2.81 9.05 -9.91
CA LEU A 28 2.49 9.58 -11.23
C LEU A 28 1.12 10.25 -11.24
N VAL A 29 0.09 9.63 -10.65
CA VAL A 29 -1.25 10.21 -10.51
C VAL A 29 -1.22 11.54 -9.77
N ARG A 30 -0.38 11.63 -8.74
CA ARG A 30 -0.23 12.86 -7.95
C ARG A 30 0.61 13.91 -8.66
N SER A 31 1.59 13.52 -9.45
CA SER A 31 2.48 14.43 -10.18
C SER A 31 1.84 14.97 -11.46
N PHE A 32 0.93 14.20 -12.06
CA PHE A 32 0.24 14.53 -13.31
C PHE A 32 -1.28 14.32 -13.19
N PRO A 33 -1.95 15.03 -12.27
CA PRO A 33 -3.37 14.83 -12.02
C PRO A 33 -4.24 15.18 -13.23
N GLU A 34 -3.82 16.14 -14.06
CA GLU A 34 -4.57 16.61 -15.23
C GLU A 34 -4.82 15.48 -16.23
N ILE A 35 -3.81 14.64 -16.47
CA ILE A 35 -3.91 13.46 -17.34
C ILE A 35 -4.94 12.48 -16.80
N VAL A 36 -4.94 12.27 -15.48
CA VAL A 36 -5.85 11.34 -14.80
C VAL A 36 -7.29 11.86 -14.81
N LEU A 37 -7.47 13.17 -14.61
CA LEU A 37 -8.78 13.80 -14.65
C LEU A 37 -9.38 13.86 -16.05
N GLN A 38 -8.55 14.11 -17.07
CA GLN A 38 -8.94 14.00 -18.47
C GLN A 38 -9.40 12.57 -18.81
N LEU A 39 -8.70 11.56 -18.30
CA LEU A 39 -9.10 10.15 -18.46
C LEU A 39 -10.43 9.84 -17.73
N MET A 40 -10.72 10.52 -16.63
CA MET A 40 -11.96 10.36 -15.85
C MET A 40 -13.14 11.22 -16.33
N HIS A 41 -12.94 12.10 -17.31
CA HIS A 41 -13.97 13.02 -17.84
C HIS A 41 -14.63 13.89 -16.76
N GLU A 42 -13.90 14.28 -15.71
CA GLU A 42 -14.44 15.15 -14.66
C GLU A 42 -13.95 16.59 -14.79
N GLU A 43 -14.89 17.55 -14.74
CA GLU A 43 -14.61 18.99 -14.74
C GLU A 43 -14.28 19.46 -13.32
N ILE A 44 -12.99 19.64 -13.01
CA ILE A 44 -12.54 20.29 -11.77
C ILE A 44 -11.99 21.69 -12.09
N SER A 45 -12.25 22.64 -11.19
CA SER A 45 -11.49 23.91 -11.13
C SER A 45 -9.98 23.65 -11.01
N TYR A 46 -9.22 24.09 -12.02
CA TYR A 46 -7.75 23.96 -12.09
C TYR A 46 -7.02 24.52 -10.85
N ASP A 47 -7.57 25.55 -10.20
CA ASP A 47 -6.98 26.16 -9.00
C ASP A 47 -7.02 25.23 -7.78
N GLY A 48 -8.11 24.49 -7.60
CA GLY A 48 -8.25 23.50 -6.52
C GLY A 48 -7.32 22.32 -6.72
N LEU A 49 -7.12 21.92 -7.98
CA LEU A 49 -6.21 20.85 -8.33
C LEU A 49 -4.75 21.21 -8.06
N HIS A 50 -4.32 22.40 -8.48
CA HIS A 50 -2.94 22.84 -8.35
C HIS A 50 -2.51 22.98 -6.87
N LYS A 51 -3.39 23.51 -6.02
CA LYS A 51 -3.17 23.58 -4.56
C LYS A 51 -3.16 22.21 -3.88
N THR A 52 -3.89 21.23 -4.43
CA THR A 52 -3.90 19.86 -3.93
C THR A 52 -2.55 19.19 -4.20
N VAL A 53 -2.06 19.25 -5.44
CA VAL A 53 -0.82 18.59 -5.90
C VAL A 53 0.42 19.09 -5.19
N THR A 54 0.44 20.38 -4.87
CA THR A 54 1.56 21.01 -4.17
C THR A 54 1.64 20.60 -2.69
N ASN A 55 0.64 19.88 -2.16
CA ASN A 55 0.63 19.52 -0.75
C ASN A 55 1.44 18.23 -0.48
N PRO A 56 2.60 18.33 0.21
CA PRO A 56 3.51 17.19 0.40
C PRO A 56 2.87 16.06 1.22
N LEU A 57 1.86 16.35 2.03
CA LEU A 57 1.15 15.37 2.84
C LEU A 57 0.42 14.32 2.00
N LEU A 58 0.10 14.62 0.74
CA LEU A 58 -0.54 13.66 -0.15
C LEU A 58 0.39 12.52 -0.58
N TYR A 59 1.70 12.78 -0.63
CA TYR A 59 2.71 11.79 -0.99
C TYR A 59 3.07 10.89 0.20
N LEU A 60 2.78 11.33 1.43
CA LEU A 60 3.11 10.59 2.65
C LEU A 60 2.40 9.22 2.69
N ARG A 61 1.14 9.16 2.27
CA ARG A 61 0.34 7.91 2.31
C ARG A 61 0.92 6.78 1.46
N PRO A 62 1.16 6.95 0.15
CA PRO A 62 1.74 5.87 -0.67
C PRO A 62 3.18 5.53 -0.26
N VAL A 63 3.99 6.50 0.17
CA VAL A 63 5.36 6.27 0.64
C VAL A 63 5.37 5.47 1.94
N LEU A 64 4.56 5.85 2.93
CA LEU A 64 4.45 5.14 4.20
C LEU A 64 3.98 3.69 4.01
N HIS A 65 3.00 3.48 3.11
CA HIS A 65 2.56 2.14 2.75
C HIS A 65 3.71 1.29 2.19
N PHE A 66 4.49 1.83 1.25
CA PHE A 66 5.62 1.13 0.67
C PHE A 66 6.72 0.81 1.69
N VAL A 67 7.04 1.74 2.59
CA VAL A 67 8.01 1.52 3.68
C VAL A 67 7.57 0.35 4.57
N ILE A 68 6.29 0.26 4.91
CA ILE A 68 5.78 -0.84 5.73
C ILE A 68 5.84 -2.17 4.99
N MET A 69 5.53 -2.20 3.69
CA MET A 69 5.67 -3.40 2.86
C MET A 69 7.14 -3.85 2.73
N LEU A 70 8.07 -2.89 2.64
CA LEU A 70 9.50 -3.17 2.66
C LEU A 70 9.95 -3.76 4.00
N LEU A 71 9.45 -3.24 5.12
CA LEU A 71 9.73 -3.81 6.45
C LEU A 71 9.17 -5.23 6.59
N LEU A 72 7.93 -5.47 6.14
CA LEU A 72 7.32 -6.80 6.11
C LEU A 72 8.13 -7.78 5.25
N PHE A 73 8.65 -7.33 4.11
CA PHE A 73 9.54 -8.11 3.28
C PHE A 73 10.80 -8.55 4.02
N PHE A 74 11.52 -7.62 4.66
CA PHE A 74 12.72 -7.96 5.41
C PHE A 74 12.42 -8.93 6.56
N LEU A 75 11.29 -8.72 7.24
CA LEU A 75 10.87 -9.53 8.36
C LEU A 75 10.53 -10.96 7.93
N LEU A 76 9.69 -11.14 6.90
CA LEU A 76 9.33 -12.46 6.37
C LEU A 76 10.52 -13.16 5.69
N ARG A 77 11.42 -12.42 5.05
CA ARG A 77 12.67 -12.95 4.51
C ARG A 77 13.59 -13.46 5.62
N SER A 78 13.69 -12.74 6.73
CA SER A 78 14.46 -13.17 7.90
C SER A 78 13.92 -14.49 8.46
N GLU A 79 12.60 -14.58 8.60
CA GLU A 79 11.91 -15.79 9.09
C GLU A 79 12.04 -16.99 8.17
N CYS A 80 12.13 -16.75 6.86
CA CYS A 80 12.36 -17.81 5.89
C CYS A 80 13.77 -18.40 6.02
N LYS A 81 14.76 -17.59 6.43
CA LYS A 81 16.16 -18.02 6.62
C LYS A 81 16.44 -18.61 8.00
N LYS A 82 15.94 -17.96 9.06
CA LYS A 82 16.13 -18.37 10.44
C LYS A 82 14.79 -18.34 11.15
N PRO A 83 14.18 -19.51 11.36
CA PRO A 83 12.90 -19.56 12.01
C PRO A 83 12.99 -19.06 13.47
N SER A 84 12.35 -17.93 13.81
CA SER A 84 12.28 -17.44 15.20
C SER A 84 11.07 -18.04 15.96
N ALA A 85 11.03 -17.85 17.28
CA ALA A 85 9.90 -18.26 18.13
C ALA A 85 8.59 -17.49 17.85
N LEU A 86 8.67 -16.31 17.22
CA LEU A 86 7.51 -15.47 16.90
C LEU A 86 6.73 -15.94 15.68
N SER A 87 7.17 -17.01 15.01
CA SER A 87 6.61 -17.38 13.73
C SER A 87 5.22 -17.96 13.72
N GLY A 88 4.80 -18.51 14.86
CA GLY A 88 3.41 -18.92 15.03
C GLY A 88 2.46 -17.75 14.89
N LEU A 89 2.95 -16.52 15.09
CA LEU A 89 2.16 -15.30 15.00
C LEU A 89 2.12 -14.69 13.60
N PHE A 90 3.04 -14.99 12.67
CA PHE A 90 3.02 -14.38 11.31
C PHE A 90 1.72 -14.50 10.52
N PRO A 91 1.03 -15.65 10.47
CA PRO A 91 -0.24 -15.75 9.77
C PRO A 91 -1.33 -14.87 10.38
N VAL A 92 -1.17 -14.42 11.63
CA VAL A 92 -2.06 -13.44 12.30
C VAL A 92 -1.52 -12.02 12.17
N LEU A 93 -0.21 -11.84 12.32
CA LEU A 93 0.45 -10.53 12.30
C LEU A 93 0.33 -9.85 10.94
N VAL A 94 0.45 -10.60 9.83
CA VAL A 94 0.38 -10.02 8.48
C VAL A 94 -1.04 -9.50 8.17
N PRO A 95 -2.13 -10.24 8.43
CA PRO A 95 -3.51 -9.71 8.35
C PRO A 95 -3.85 -8.64 9.40
N VAL A 96 -3.24 -8.65 10.59
CA VAL A 96 -3.47 -7.55 11.54
C VAL A 96 -2.76 -6.29 11.08
N THR A 97 -1.52 -6.40 10.60
CA THR A 97 -0.74 -5.29 10.03
C THR A 97 -1.48 -4.70 8.84
N ALA A 98 -2.16 -5.53 8.06
CA ALA A 98 -3.04 -5.14 6.97
C ALA A 98 -4.19 -4.22 7.38
N ILE A 99 -4.92 -4.64 8.40
CA ILE A 99 -6.07 -3.91 8.94
C ILE A 99 -5.59 -2.60 9.56
N VAL A 100 -4.51 -2.64 10.33
CA VAL A 100 -3.92 -1.45 10.99
C VAL A 100 -3.42 -0.43 9.97
N LEU A 101 -2.75 -0.87 8.90
CA LEU A 101 -2.34 -0.01 7.78
C LEU A 101 -3.53 0.66 7.09
N SER A 102 -4.61 -0.09 6.88
CA SER A 102 -5.82 0.42 6.25
C SER A 102 -6.50 1.46 7.15
N ALA A 103 -6.61 1.17 8.44
CA ALA A 103 -7.14 2.10 9.44
C ALA A 103 -6.28 3.38 9.56
N ALA A 104 -4.95 3.24 9.64
CA ALA A 104 -4.03 4.38 9.67
C ALA A 104 -4.12 5.22 8.39
N GLY A 105 -4.25 4.59 7.22
CA GLY A 105 -4.49 5.28 5.96
C GLY A 105 -5.78 6.09 5.95
N THR A 106 -6.86 5.55 6.52
CA THR A 106 -8.14 6.27 6.68
C THR A 106 -8.02 7.45 7.63
N VAL A 107 -7.33 7.28 8.76
CA VAL A 107 -7.10 8.37 9.73
C VAL A 107 -6.27 9.49 9.11
N ILE A 108 -5.18 9.15 8.39
CA ILE A 108 -4.36 10.16 7.68
C ILE A 108 -5.20 10.89 6.63
N SER A 109 -6.00 10.16 5.84
CA SER A 109 -6.90 10.79 4.87
C SER A 109 -7.94 11.70 5.52
N TYR A 110 -8.48 11.33 6.68
CA TYR A 110 -9.38 12.18 7.45
C TYR A 110 -8.68 13.45 7.94
N PHE A 111 -7.48 13.34 8.50
CA PHE A 111 -6.69 14.51 8.95
C PHE A 111 -6.32 15.44 7.80
N VAL A 112 -5.94 14.89 6.65
CA VAL A 112 -5.69 15.68 5.44
C VAL A 112 -6.97 16.40 5.02
N SER A 113 -8.10 15.71 4.89
CA SER A 113 -9.36 16.34 4.50
C SER A 113 -9.86 17.37 5.53
N PHE A 114 -9.68 17.11 6.83
CA PHE A 114 -10.01 18.07 7.90
C PHE A 114 -9.12 19.31 7.85
N TYR A 115 -7.80 19.14 7.67
CA TYR A 115 -6.86 20.24 7.52
C TYR A 115 -7.22 21.08 6.29
N MET A 116 -7.48 20.45 5.15
CA MET A 116 -7.87 21.11 3.89
C MET A 116 -9.21 21.85 3.99
N ASN A 117 -10.21 21.26 4.67
CA ASN A 117 -11.48 21.93 4.97
C ASN A 117 -11.28 23.18 5.83
N ARG A 118 -10.33 23.15 6.79
CA ARG A 118 -10.05 24.29 7.66
C ARG A 118 -9.39 25.48 6.93
N ILE A 119 -8.77 25.23 5.77
CA ILE A 119 -8.19 26.28 4.91
C ILE A 119 -9.22 26.84 3.91
N ASN A 120 -10.51 26.51 4.05
CA ASN A 120 -11.65 27.03 3.29
C ASN A 120 -11.63 26.81 1.77
N ASP A 121 -10.94 25.79 1.26
CA ASP A 121 -10.96 25.50 -0.18
C ASP A 121 -11.65 24.17 -0.46
N VAL A 122 -12.99 24.21 -0.58
CA VAL A 122 -13.85 23.04 -0.88
C VAL A 122 -13.40 22.35 -2.17
N SER A 123 -12.82 23.12 -3.10
CA SER A 123 -12.26 22.62 -4.36
C SER A 123 -11.05 21.69 -4.16
N VAL A 124 -10.23 21.94 -3.13
CA VAL A 124 -9.06 21.12 -2.78
C VAL A 124 -9.48 19.79 -2.16
N VAL A 125 -10.55 19.81 -1.36
CA VAL A 125 -11.10 18.59 -0.75
C VAL A 125 -11.74 17.69 -1.81
N ALA A 126 -12.50 18.28 -2.74
CA ALA A 126 -13.06 17.56 -3.89
C ALA A 126 -11.94 16.93 -4.76
N ALA A 127 -10.92 17.72 -5.13
CA ALA A 127 -9.78 17.24 -5.91
C ALA A 127 -9.00 16.12 -5.19
N ASN A 128 -8.78 16.24 -3.87
CA ASN A 128 -8.12 15.19 -3.09
C ASN A 128 -8.95 13.89 -3.04
N ASN A 129 -10.27 13.98 -2.86
CA ASN A 129 -11.14 12.81 -2.87
C ASN A 129 -11.10 12.11 -4.23
N MET A 130 -11.11 12.87 -5.32
CA MET A 130 -11.04 12.32 -6.68
C MET A 130 -9.68 11.69 -6.98
N LEU A 131 -8.57 12.30 -6.59
CA LEU A 131 -7.23 11.69 -6.71
C LEU A 131 -7.11 10.40 -5.89
N ASN A 132 -7.75 10.35 -4.72
CA ASN A 132 -7.82 9.12 -3.93
C ASN A 132 -8.67 8.05 -4.62
N THR A 133 -9.80 8.42 -5.22
CA THR A 133 -10.63 7.51 -6.03
C THR A 133 -9.85 6.98 -7.25
N ALA A 134 -9.20 7.86 -8.02
CA ALA A 134 -8.38 7.48 -9.17
C ALA A 134 -7.23 6.55 -8.77
N SER A 135 -6.53 6.89 -7.68
CA SER A 135 -5.49 6.03 -7.11
C SER A 135 -6.06 4.68 -6.66
N SER A 136 -7.28 4.65 -6.10
CA SER A 136 -7.93 3.41 -5.65
C SER A 136 -8.31 2.51 -6.83
N LEU A 137 -8.81 3.09 -7.92
CA LEU A 137 -9.14 2.39 -9.16
C LEU A 137 -7.90 1.78 -9.80
N LEU A 138 -6.80 2.52 -9.89
CA LEU A 138 -5.52 1.97 -10.37
C LEU A 138 -4.99 0.86 -9.46
N THR A 139 -5.20 0.95 -8.14
CA THR A 139 -4.82 -0.12 -7.22
C THR A 139 -5.70 -1.37 -7.27
N LEU A 140 -6.91 -1.31 -7.87
CA LEU A 140 -7.76 -2.49 -8.10
C LEU A 140 -7.22 -3.38 -9.23
N PHE A 141 -6.56 -2.80 -10.24
CA PHE A 141 -5.99 -3.54 -11.37
C PHE A 141 -4.63 -4.16 -11.06
N ILE A 142 -3.91 -3.65 -10.06
CA ILE A 142 -2.66 -4.25 -9.60
C ILE A 142 -2.98 -5.11 -8.37
N PRO A 143 -2.81 -6.45 -8.38
CA PRO A 143 -3.00 -7.25 -7.18
C PRO A 143 -2.14 -6.68 -6.04
N SER A 144 -2.72 -6.52 -4.85
CA SER A 144 -1.98 -5.95 -3.70
C SER A 144 -0.76 -6.81 -3.39
N GLY A 145 0.42 -6.19 -3.23
CA GLY A 145 1.62 -6.92 -2.83
C GLY A 145 1.39 -7.66 -1.51
N MET A 146 0.55 -7.06 -0.69
CA MET A 146 -0.12 -7.62 0.48
C MET A 146 -0.70 -9.03 0.32
N LEU A 147 -1.36 -9.36 -0.79
CA LEU A 147 -1.87 -10.71 -1.05
C LEU A 147 -0.70 -11.71 -1.12
N PHE A 148 0.38 -11.34 -1.81
CA PHE A 148 1.58 -12.17 -1.89
C PHE A 148 2.27 -12.31 -0.53
N PHE A 149 2.28 -11.25 0.29
CA PHE A 149 2.78 -11.32 1.67
C PHE A 149 1.94 -12.24 2.56
N ILE A 150 0.60 -12.24 2.42
CA ILE A 150 -0.30 -13.17 3.13
C ILE A 150 -0.03 -14.62 2.70
N LEU A 151 0.07 -14.87 1.39
CA LEU A 151 0.38 -16.20 0.85
C LEU A 151 1.76 -16.70 1.29
N ALA A 152 2.77 -15.82 1.29
CA ALA A 152 4.10 -16.15 1.77
C ALA A 152 4.10 -16.47 3.27
N ALA A 153 3.41 -15.68 4.10
CA ALA A 153 3.28 -15.92 5.53
C ALA A 153 2.56 -17.25 5.82
N GLY A 154 1.47 -17.54 5.09
CA GLY A 154 0.76 -18.82 5.17
C GLY A 154 1.63 -20.01 4.78
N ALA A 155 2.41 -19.89 3.71
CA ALA A 155 3.34 -20.94 3.26
C ALA A 155 4.46 -21.19 4.28
N ILE A 156 5.00 -20.13 4.91
CA ILE A 156 5.99 -20.25 5.99
C ILE A 156 5.40 -20.99 7.19
N TRP A 157 4.17 -20.64 7.60
CA TRP A 157 3.49 -21.28 8.72
C TRP A 157 3.19 -22.75 8.45
N TYR A 158 2.61 -23.07 7.28
CA TYR A 158 2.27 -24.44 6.89
C TYR A 158 3.50 -25.35 6.88
N ARG A 159 4.62 -24.86 6.33
CA ARG A 159 5.89 -25.60 6.30
C ARG A 159 6.39 -25.95 7.70
N ARG A 160 6.21 -25.05 8.68
CA ARG A 160 6.62 -25.33 10.07
C ARG A 160 5.76 -26.38 10.72
N LYS A 161 4.44 -26.30 10.52
CA LYS A 161 3.52 -27.31 11.06
C LYS A 161 3.91 -28.72 10.58
N GLN A 162 4.24 -28.86 9.30
CA GLN A 162 4.74 -30.14 8.74
C GLN A 162 6.08 -30.63 9.30
N MET A 163 6.91 -29.78 9.93
CA MET A 163 8.19 -30.20 10.52
C MET A 163 8.07 -30.56 12.01
N GLN A 164 6.90 -30.33 12.62
CA GLN A 164 6.62 -30.63 14.04
C GLN A 164 5.77 -31.88 14.23
N GLU A 165 5.15 -32.38 13.14
CA GLU A 165 4.45 -33.68 13.03
C GLU A 165 5.41 -34.74 12.49
#